data_AF-K2BNP0-F1
#
_entry.id   AF-K2BNP0-F1
#
_cell.length_a   1.000
_cell.length_b   1.000
_cell.length_c   1.000
_cell.angle_alpha   90.00
_cell.angle_beta   90.00
_cell.angle_gamma   90.00
#
_symmetry.space_group_name_H-M   'P 1'
#
loop_
_entity.id
_entity.type
_entity.pdbx_description
1 polymer ?
#
loop_
_entity_poly.entity_id
_entity_poly.type
_entity_poly.pdbx_seq_one_letter_code
_entity_poly.pdbx_strand_id
1 'polypeptide(L)'
;MEENKKKALTAALSQIERQFGKGSVMRLGDSAADAHDIEAISTGSLSLDIALGIGGLPKGRIVEIYGPESSGKTTLTLQVLAECQKKGGTTAFIDAEHALDPNYARRLGVKVDDLLISQPDT
;
A
#
# COMPACT_ATOMS: atom_id res chain seq x y z
N MET A 1 34.85 -27.63 -9.03
CA MET A 1 33.49 -27.56 -9.62
C MET A 1 32.63 -26.47 -8.97
N GLU A 2 32.58 -26.36 -7.64
CA GLU A 2 31.83 -25.27 -6.97
C GLU A 2 32.28 -23.87 -7.36
N GLU A 3 33.58 -23.65 -7.51
CA GLU A 3 34.11 -22.33 -7.85
C GLU A 3 33.72 -21.86 -9.26
N ASN A 4 33.64 -22.79 -10.22
CA ASN A 4 33.13 -22.50 -11.55
C ASN A 4 31.64 -22.18 -11.53
N LYS A 5 30.85 -22.87 -10.67
CA LYS A 5 29.43 -22.55 -10.48
C LYS A 5 29.24 -21.16 -9.89
N LYS A 6 30.06 -20.77 -8.89
CA LYS A 6 30.04 -19.42 -8.31
C LYS A 6 30.39 -18.34 -9.35
N LYS A 7 31.44 -18.55 -10.15
CA LYS A 7 31.81 -17.61 -11.23
C LYS A 7 30.71 -17.45 -12.27
N ALA A 8 30.12 -18.56 -12.73
CA ALA A 8 29.02 -18.51 -13.69
C ALA A 8 27.78 -17.79 -13.12
N LEU A 9 27.45 -18.04 -11.85
CA LEU A 9 26.37 -17.36 -11.16
C LEU A 9 26.61 -15.84 -11.07
N THR A 10 27.81 -15.41 -10.65
CA THR A 10 28.14 -13.98 -10.57
C THR A 10 28.08 -13.29 -11.94
N ALA A 11 28.56 -13.96 -13.00
CA ALA A 11 28.48 -13.43 -14.36
C ALA A 11 27.03 -13.27 -14.83
N ALA A 12 26.17 -14.27 -14.57
CA ALA A 12 24.76 -14.21 -14.92
C ALA A 12 24.03 -13.09 -14.16
N LEU A 13 24.26 -12.95 -12.85
CA LEU A 13 23.69 -11.87 -12.05
C LEU A 13 24.10 -10.49 -12.57
N SER A 14 25.38 -10.31 -12.91
CA SER A 14 25.90 -9.06 -13.49
C SER A 14 25.29 -8.75 -14.86
N GLN A 15 25.04 -9.78 -15.67
CA GLN A 15 24.40 -9.61 -16.98
C GLN A 15 22.94 -9.15 -16.84
N ILE A 16 22.20 -9.71 -15.89
CA ILE A 16 20.82 -9.31 -15.58
C ILE A 16 20.79 -7.84 -15.14
N GLU A 17 21.66 -7.44 -14.21
CA GLU A 17 21.71 -6.05 -13.71
C GLU A 17 22.09 -5.05 -14.81
N ARG A 18 23.01 -5.41 -15.71
CA ARG A 18 23.37 -4.56 -16.86
C ARG A 18 22.23 -4.40 -17.86
N GLN A 19 21.40 -5.43 -18.06
CA GLN A 19 20.30 -5.39 -19.01
C GLN A 19 19.06 -4.70 -18.47
N PHE A 20 18.75 -4.89 -17.19
CA PHE A 20 17.46 -4.48 -16.59
C PHE A 20 17.59 -3.39 -15.52
N GLY A 21 18.82 -2.95 -15.22
CA GLY A 21 19.10 -1.88 -14.26
C GLY A 21 19.47 -2.40 -12.87
N LYS A 22 20.01 -1.50 -12.05
CA LYS A 22 20.41 -1.81 -10.67
C LYS A 22 19.21 -2.32 -9.86
N GLY A 23 19.43 -3.40 -9.11
CA GLY A 23 18.40 -3.99 -8.26
C GLY A 23 17.39 -4.90 -8.98
N SER A 24 17.60 -5.18 -10.27
CA SER A 24 16.78 -6.16 -11.01
C SER A 24 16.94 -7.60 -10.52
N VAL A 25 18.06 -7.91 -9.83
CA VAL A 25 18.30 -9.17 -9.14
C VAL A 25 19.20 -8.93 -7.93
N MET A 26 18.83 -9.50 -6.79
CA MET A 26 19.56 -9.37 -5.53
C MET A 26 19.30 -10.61 -4.68
N ARG A 27 20.18 -10.90 -3.72
CA ARG A 27 19.88 -11.97 -2.76
C ARG A 27 18.87 -11.44 -1.77
N LEU A 28 17.94 -12.30 -1.37
CA LEU A 28 16.88 -11.94 -0.44
C LEU A 28 17.40 -11.48 0.94
N GLY A 29 18.60 -11.90 1.33
CA GLY A 29 19.25 -11.47 2.58
C GLY A 29 20.33 -10.39 2.40
N ASP A 30 20.54 -9.88 1.18
CA ASP A 30 21.33 -8.67 1.00
C ASP A 30 20.44 -7.50 1.47
N SER A 31 20.95 -6.72 2.42
CA SER A 31 20.27 -5.78 3.34
C SER A 31 19.36 -4.69 2.74
N ALA A 32 19.00 -4.75 1.47
CA ALA A 32 17.93 -3.96 0.86
C ALA A 32 16.53 -4.61 0.98
N ALA A 33 16.46 -5.90 1.34
CA ALA A 33 15.20 -6.65 1.48
C ALA A 33 14.79 -6.93 2.95
N ASP A 34 15.64 -6.59 3.92
CA ASP A 34 15.36 -6.71 5.34
C ASP A 34 14.33 -5.65 5.78
N ALA A 35 13.05 -6.05 5.84
CA ALA A 35 12.01 -5.77 6.85
C ALA A 35 11.89 -4.40 7.59
N HIS A 36 12.65 -3.35 7.26
CA HIS A 36 12.81 -2.17 8.11
C HIS A 36 12.17 -0.88 7.62
N ASP A 37 11.57 -0.84 6.43
CA ASP A 37 10.88 0.38 5.95
C ASP A 37 9.61 0.04 5.14
N ILE A 38 8.77 -0.88 5.64
CA ILE A 38 7.40 -0.95 5.11
C ILE A 38 6.66 0.27 5.67
N GLU A 39 6.72 1.37 4.92
CA GLU A 39 5.97 2.57 5.25
C GLU A 39 4.47 2.23 5.29
N ALA A 40 3.81 2.59 6.39
CA ALA A 40 2.40 2.26 6.62
C ALA A 40 1.53 3.51 6.80
N ILE A 41 0.30 3.43 6.30
CA ILE A 41 -0.76 4.43 6.53
C ILE A 41 -1.67 3.89 7.64
N SER A 42 -1.85 4.65 8.72
CA SER A 42 -2.74 4.26 9.82
C SER A 42 -4.14 3.98 9.28
N THR A 43 -4.80 2.99 9.87
CA THR A 43 -6.20 2.66 9.56
C THR A 43 -7.20 3.63 10.20
N GLY A 44 -6.73 4.55 11.06
CA GLY A 44 -7.57 5.36 11.94
C GLY A 44 -8.07 4.59 13.18
N SER A 45 -7.75 3.30 13.28
CA SER A 45 -8.06 2.44 14.42
C SER A 45 -6.78 1.93 15.07
N LEU A 46 -6.48 2.43 16.28
CA LEU A 46 -5.28 2.04 17.02
C LEU A 46 -5.19 0.52 17.24
N SER A 47 -6.31 -0.14 17.55
CA SER A 47 -6.32 -1.59 17.78
C SER A 47 -6.02 -2.37 16.51
N LEU A 48 -6.49 -1.90 15.36
CA LEU A 48 -6.22 -2.55 14.08
C LEU A 48 -4.77 -2.32 13.63
N ASP A 49 -4.24 -1.11 13.81
CA ASP A 49 -2.83 -0.79 13.51
C ASP A 49 -1.86 -1.66 14.32
N ILE A 50 -2.19 -1.90 15.60
CA ILE A 50 -1.43 -2.82 16.47
C ILE A 50 -1.56 -4.26 15.95
N ALA A 51 -2.78 -4.71 15.62
CA ALA A 51 -3.03 -6.07 15.15
C ALA A 51 -2.30 -6.38 13.82
N LEU A 52 -2.12 -5.37 12.95
CA LEU A 52 -1.37 -5.50 11.71
C LEU A 52 0.15 -5.59 11.93
N GLY A 53 0.65 -5.25 13.11
CA GLY A 53 2.06 -5.39 13.50
C GLY A 53 3.03 -4.37 12.88
N ILE A 54 2.61 -3.67 11.81
CA ILE A 54 3.40 -2.65 11.11
C ILE A 54 2.83 -1.22 11.29
N GLY A 55 1.79 -1.05 12.12
CA GLY A 55 1.21 0.27 12.41
C GLY A 55 0.26 0.82 11.34
N GLY A 56 -0.27 -0.04 10.46
CA GLY A 56 -1.26 0.35 9.46
C GLY A 56 -1.23 -0.48 8.18
N LEU A 57 -1.81 0.06 7.11
CA LEU A 57 -1.81 -0.55 5.78
C LEU A 57 -0.47 -0.28 5.06
N PRO A 58 0.18 -1.30 4.46
CA PRO A 58 1.48 -1.14 3.81
C PRO A 58 1.37 -0.36 2.49
N LYS A 59 2.21 0.67 2.32
CA LYS A 59 2.30 1.43 1.06
C LYS A 59 2.90 0.57 -0.06
N GLY A 60 2.46 0.83 -1.29
CA GLY A 60 2.91 0.10 -2.48
C GLY A 60 2.41 -1.35 -2.55
N ARG A 61 1.39 -1.70 -1.75
CA ARG A 61 0.78 -3.03 -1.72
C ARG A 61 -0.73 -2.91 -1.90
N ILE A 62 -1.35 -4.01 -2.34
CA ILE A 62 -2.80 -4.14 -2.44
C ILE A 62 -3.31 -4.69 -1.11
N VAL A 63 -4.38 -4.10 -0.59
CA VAL A 63 -5.09 -4.54 0.62
C VAL A 63 -6.54 -4.79 0.27
N GLU A 64 -7.09 -5.91 0.72
CA GLU A 64 -8.50 -6.24 0.57
C GLU A 64 -9.22 -6.15 1.92
N ILE A 65 -10.33 -5.42 1.96
CA ILE A 65 -11.22 -5.31 3.12
C ILE A 65 -12.59 -5.83 2.70
N TYR A 66 -12.97 -7.01 3.18
CA TYR A 66 -14.25 -7.65 2.86
C TYR A 66 -15.08 -7.90 4.11
N GLY A 67 -16.39 -8.09 3.93
CA GLY A 67 -17.33 -8.32 5.01
C GLY A 67 -18.78 -8.02 4.62
N PRO A 68 -19.74 -8.34 5.51
CA PRO A 68 -21.17 -8.13 5.26
C PRO A 68 -21.53 -6.70 4.86
N GLU A 69 -22.70 -6.52 4.25
CA GLU A 69 -23.28 -5.18 4.08
C GLU A 69 -23.37 -4.47 5.44
N SER A 70 -23.12 -3.17 5.46
CA SER A 70 -23.11 -2.36 6.69
C SER A 70 -22.08 -2.76 7.75
N SER A 71 -21.11 -3.63 7.45
CA SER A 71 -20.03 -4.00 8.39
C SER A 71 -18.98 -2.90 8.63
N GLY A 72 -19.10 -1.76 7.93
CA GLY A 72 -18.19 -0.63 8.09
C GLY A 72 -17.00 -0.59 7.11
N LYS A 73 -17.01 -1.39 6.03
CA LYS A 73 -15.94 -1.39 5.00
C LYS A 73 -15.62 0.01 4.49
N THR A 74 -16.63 0.70 3.96
CA THR A 74 -16.48 2.07 3.43
C THR A 74 -16.06 3.05 4.52
N THR A 75 -16.59 2.93 5.74
CA THR A 75 -16.18 3.76 6.89
C THR A 75 -14.69 3.59 7.18
N LEU A 76 -14.18 2.35 7.22
CA LEU A 76 -12.76 2.07 7.46
C LEU A 76 -11.90 2.62 6.32
N THR A 77 -12.31 2.45 5.07
CA THR A 77 -11.62 3.02 3.91
C THR A 77 -11.53 4.55 4.02
N LEU A 78 -12.62 5.23 4.37
CA LEU A 78 -12.63 6.69 4.53
C LEU A 78 -11.74 7.15 5.69
N GLN A 79 -11.65 6.40 6.79
CA GLN A 79 -10.71 6.68 7.89
C GLN A 79 -9.25 6.57 7.43
N VAL A 80 -8.91 5.54 6.66
CA VAL A 80 -7.57 5.38 6.05
C VAL A 80 -7.26 6.57 5.12
N LEU A 81 -8.23 7.00 4.31
CA LEU A 81 -8.04 8.17 3.44
C LEU A 81 -7.77 9.44 4.25
N ALA A 82 -8.54 9.66 5.32
CA ALA A 82 -8.33 10.80 6.22
C ALA A 82 -6.92 10.76 6.85
N GLU A 83 -6.45 9.61 7.32
CA GLU A 83 -5.10 9.44 7.86
C GLU A 83 -4.00 9.72 6.81
N CYS A 84 -4.21 9.28 5.57
CA CYS A 84 -3.31 9.61 4.46
C CYS A 84 -3.26 11.13 4.21
N GLN A 85 -4.42 11.78 4.11
CA GLN A 85 -4.52 13.23 3.87
C GLN A 85 -4.00 14.08 5.03
N LYS A 86 -4.08 13.60 6.28
CA LYS A 86 -3.47 14.24 7.45
C LYS A 86 -1.94 14.30 7.34
N LYS A 87 -1.33 13.27 6.75
CA LYS A 87 0.11 13.21 6.47
C LYS A 87 0.51 13.92 5.17
N GLY A 88 -0.43 14.64 4.53
CA GLY A 88 -0.18 15.38 3.28
C GLY A 88 -0.21 14.51 2.02
N GLY A 89 -0.67 13.26 2.11
CA GLY A 89 -0.85 12.40 0.96
C GLY A 89 -2.10 12.75 0.13
N THR A 90 -2.03 12.51 -1.17
CA THR A 90 -3.19 12.60 -2.07
C THR A 90 -3.94 11.27 -2.10
N THR A 91 -5.26 11.34 -2.11
CA THR A 91 -6.13 10.16 -2.11
C THR A 91 -7.10 10.20 -3.29
N ALA A 92 -7.48 9.00 -3.75
CA ALA A 92 -8.53 8.82 -4.73
C ALA A 92 -9.53 7.77 -4.23
N PHE A 93 -10.80 7.97 -4.54
CA PHE A 93 -11.88 7.04 -4.24
C PHE A 93 -12.62 6.67 -5.52
N ILE A 94 -12.69 5.37 -5.82
CA ILE A 94 -13.43 4.84 -6.95
C ILE A 94 -14.77 4.33 -6.42
N ASP A 95 -15.83 5.10 -6.62
CA ASP A 95 -17.18 4.81 -6.14
C ASP A 95 -17.97 4.02 -7.19
N ALA A 96 -17.65 2.73 -7.30
CA ALA A 96 -18.37 1.81 -8.17
C ALA A 96 -19.79 1.46 -7.67
N GLU A 97 -20.09 1.71 -6.39
CA GLU A 97 -21.41 1.45 -5.79
C GLU A 97 -22.35 2.68 -5.91
N HIS A 98 -21.85 3.82 -6.39
CA HIS A 98 -22.57 5.10 -6.44
C HIS A 98 -23.24 5.47 -5.10
N ALA A 99 -22.59 5.14 -3.99
CA ALA A 99 -23.17 5.20 -2.63
C ALA A 99 -22.38 6.08 -1.66
N LEU A 100 -21.33 6.76 -2.12
CA LEU A 100 -20.53 7.61 -1.26
C LEU A 100 -21.31 8.88 -0.86
N ASP A 101 -21.42 9.14 0.45
CA ASP A 101 -21.92 10.40 1.00
C ASP A 101 -20.76 11.36 1.34
N PRO A 102 -20.59 12.48 0.61
CA PRO A 102 -19.54 13.47 0.90
C PRO A 102 -19.66 14.11 2.29
N ASN A 103 -20.87 14.27 2.83
CA ASN A 103 -21.06 14.86 4.15
C ASN A 103 -20.57 13.91 5.25
N TYR A 104 -20.87 12.62 5.10
CA TYR A 104 -20.36 11.60 6.01
C TYR A 104 -18.84 11.49 5.94
N ALA A 105 -18.26 11.47 4.73
CA ALA A 105 -16.80 11.48 4.55
C ALA A 105 -16.13 12.68 5.24
N ARG A 106 -16.70 13.89 5.10
CA ARG A 106 -16.19 15.09 5.77
C ARG A 106 -16.22 14.96 7.30
N ARG A 107 -17.29 14.39 7.87
CA ARG A 107 -17.41 14.13 9.32
C ARG A 107 -16.38 13.12 9.82
N LEU A 108 -15.96 12.18 8.97
CA LEU A 108 -14.89 11.23 9.27
C LEU A 108 -13.48 11.83 9.16
N GLY A 109 -13.36 13.10 8.77
CA GLY A 109 -12.09 13.83 8.68
C GLY A 109 -11.45 13.80 7.30
N VAL A 110 -12.15 13.29 6.28
CA VAL A 110 -11.70 13.38 4.88
C VAL A 110 -11.78 14.83 4.41
N LYS A 111 -10.69 15.33 3.84
CA LYS A 111 -10.66 16.59 3.09
C LYS A 111 -11.30 16.34 1.72
N VAL A 112 -12.63 16.42 1.70
CA VAL A 112 -13.44 16.11 0.50
C VAL A 112 -13.06 16.97 -0.69
N ASP A 113 -12.69 18.24 -0.45
CA ASP A 113 -12.35 19.19 -1.51
C ASP A 113 -11.01 18.81 -2.21
N ASP A 114 -10.17 18.00 -1.55
CA ASP A 114 -8.89 17.49 -2.06
C ASP A 114 -8.97 16.00 -2.50
N LEU A 115 -10.15 15.37 -2.37
CA LEU A 115 -10.34 13.95 -2.70
C LEU A 115 -10.61 13.77 -4.19
N LEU A 116 -9.77 13.01 -4.88
CA LEU A 116 -10.06 12.60 -6.26
C LEU A 116 -11.19 11.55 -6.24
N ILE A 117 -12.21 11.72 -7.07
CA ILE A 117 -13.34 10.79 -7.15
C ILE A 117 -13.57 10.33 -8.59
N SER A 118 -13.89 9.05 -8.76
CA SER A 118 -14.37 8.47 -10.01
C SER A 118 -15.61 7.64 -9.74
N GLN A 119 -16.66 7.86 -10.53
CA GLN A 119 -17.88 7.05 -10.56
C GLN A 119 -17.96 6.39 -11.94
N PRO A 120 -17.30 5.23 -12.15
CA PRO A 120 -17.24 4.59 -13.44
C PRO A 120 -18.56 3.91 -13.81
N ASP A 121 -18.90 3.92 -15.09
CA ASP A 121 -20.06 3.19 -15.62
C ASP A 121 -19.82 1.67 -15.76
N THR A 122 -18.54 1.24 -15.82
CA THR A 122 -18.10 -0.15 -16.05
C THR A 122 -16.84 -0.51 -15.30
#